data_AF-X1ENW4-F1
#
_entry.id   AF-X1ENW4-F1
#
_cell.length_a   1.000
_cell.length_b   1.000
_cell.length_c   1.000
_cell.angle_alpha   90.00
_cell.angle_beta   90.00
_cell.angle_gamma   90.00
#
_symmetry.space_group_name_H-M   'P 1'
#
loop_
_entity.id
_entity.type
_entity.pdbx_description
1 polymer ?
#
loop_
_entity_poly.entity_id
_entity_poly.type
_entity_poly.pdbx_seq_one_letter_code
_entity_poly.pdbx_strand_id
1 'polypeptide(L)'
;DGFSCCPDPTGIELLDHETWLALGARNLSLCNKNGGVVSFCSGCVETLKGINHAINNDAHAKDNVNKVLQKVGKSYDGNVNVKHFAEVLYEFKDKVKTYVDKPLEGFKVAVHYGCHYLRPSEIINWDDPFEPVTLDEIVKSLGA
;
A
#
# COMPACT_ATOMS: atom_id res chain seq x y z
N ASP A 1 9.82 9.48 -17.01
CA ASP A 1 9.60 8.54 -15.90
C ASP A 1 8.72 9.15 -14.82
N GLY A 2 7.94 8.34 -14.11
CA GLY A 2 7.02 8.79 -13.06
C GLY A 2 5.91 7.77 -12.81
N PHE A 3 5.33 7.76 -11.60
CA PHE A 3 4.21 6.88 -11.27
C PHE A 3 2.95 7.21 -12.06
N SER A 4 2.12 6.21 -12.32
CA SER A 4 0.76 6.35 -12.87
C SER A 4 -0.28 5.91 -11.84
N CYS A 5 -1.54 5.68 -12.27
CA CYS A 5 -2.53 5.01 -11.43
C CYS A 5 -2.02 3.65 -10.93
N CYS A 6 -2.51 3.20 -9.77
CA CYS A 6 -2.08 1.98 -9.08
C CYS A 6 -2.45 0.65 -9.75
N PRO A 7 -3.01 0.66 -10.97
CA PRO A 7 -4.40 0.34 -11.36
C PRO A 7 -5.36 -0.27 -10.31
N ASP A 8 -6.53 0.33 -10.08
CA ASP A 8 -7.49 -0.22 -9.11
C ASP A 8 -8.06 -1.59 -9.56
N PRO A 9 -8.33 -2.51 -8.61
CA PRO A 9 -8.79 -3.86 -8.93
C PRO A 9 -10.20 -3.86 -9.52
N THR A 10 -11.07 -2.96 -9.05
CA THR A 10 -12.46 -2.88 -9.53
C THR A 10 -12.59 -2.45 -10.98
N GLY A 11 -11.70 -1.57 -11.44
CA GLY A 11 -11.69 -1.03 -12.78
C GLY A 11 -10.84 -1.87 -13.73
N ILE A 12 -9.60 -2.19 -13.35
CA ILE A 12 -8.63 -2.78 -14.27
C ILE A 12 -8.51 -4.28 -14.08
N GLU A 13 -8.36 -4.78 -12.86
CA GLU A 13 -8.17 -6.23 -12.63
C GLU A 13 -9.39 -7.04 -13.07
N LEU A 14 -10.59 -6.56 -12.75
CA LEU A 14 -11.84 -7.19 -13.19
C LEU A 14 -12.02 -7.21 -14.71
N LEU A 15 -11.40 -6.26 -15.43
CA LEU A 15 -11.45 -6.23 -16.89
C LEU A 15 -10.36 -7.09 -17.52
N ASP A 16 -9.11 -6.94 -17.05
CA ASP A 16 -7.95 -7.67 -17.54
C ASP A 16 -6.85 -7.77 -16.47
N HIS A 17 -6.72 -8.96 -15.89
CA HIS A 17 -5.77 -9.24 -14.80
C HIS A 17 -4.31 -9.03 -15.23
N GLU A 18 -3.95 -9.38 -16.47
CA GLU A 18 -2.59 -9.21 -17.00
C GLU A 18 -2.21 -7.71 -17.11
N THR A 19 -3.14 -6.87 -17.55
CA THR A 19 -2.95 -5.41 -17.59
C THR A 19 -2.80 -4.84 -16.19
N TRP A 20 -3.59 -5.30 -15.23
CA TRP A 20 -3.47 -4.90 -13.83
C TRP A 20 -2.07 -5.23 -13.27
N LEU A 21 -1.62 -6.46 -13.44
CA LEU A 21 -0.28 -6.89 -13.06
C LEU A 21 0.81 -6.06 -13.73
N ALA A 22 0.74 -5.90 -15.06
CA ALA A 22 1.78 -5.20 -15.82
C ALA A 22 1.90 -3.71 -15.43
N LEU A 23 0.78 -3.01 -15.26
CA LEU A 23 0.77 -1.58 -14.92
C LEU A 23 1.24 -1.35 -13.48
N GLY A 24 0.81 -2.15 -12.51
CA GLY A 24 1.29 -1.97 -11.13
C GLY A 24 2.71 -2.48 -10.93
N ALA A 25 3.13 -3.57 -11.58
CA ALA A 25 4.53 -3.99 -11.60
C ALA A 25 5.43 -2.93 -12.26
N ARG A 26 4.93 -2.21 -13.26
CA ARG A 26 5.62 -1.06 -13.84
C ARG A 26 5.83 0.04 -12.80
N ASN A 27 4.83 0.35 -11.97
CA ASN A 27 5.00 1.31 -10.87
C ASN A 27 6.03 0.81 -9.85
N LEU A 28 5.93 -0.45 -9.43
CA LEU A 28 6.85 -1.05 -8.45
C LEU A 28 8.29 -1.10 -8.98
N SER A 29 8.49 -1.34 -10.27
CA SER A 29 9.81 -1.35 -10.90
C SER A 29 10.58 -0.02 -10.75
N LEU A 30 9.87 1.10 -10.54
CA LEU A 30 10.49 2.40 -10.27
C LEU A 30 11.18 2.44 -8.90
N CYS A 31 10.79 1.56 -7.98
CA CYS A 31 11.29 1.48 -6.61
C CYS A 31 12.34 0.38 -6.38
N ASN A 32 12.71 -0.42 -7.38
CA ASN A 32 13.66 -1.55 -7.21
C ASN A 32 14.97 -1.14 -6.50
N LYS A 33 15.43 0.10 -6.68
CA LYS A 33 16.69 0.62 -6.10
C LYS A 33 16.49 1.43 -4.81
N ASN A 34 15.25 1.78 -4.46
CA ASN A 34 14.94 2.79 -3.44
C ASN A 34 14.27 2.22 -2.18
N GLY A 35 14.20 0.89 -2.03
CA GLY A 35 13.84 0.24 -0.77
C GLY A 35 12.35 0.21 -0.41
N GLY A 36 11.46 0.77 -1.24
CA GLY A 36 10.01 0.62 -1.07
C GLY A 36 9.16 1.76 -1.64
N VAL A 37 7.86 1.71 -1.37
CA VAL A 37 6.89 2.77 -1.63
C VAL A 37 6.02 2.98 -0.39
N VAL A 38 5.78 4.24 -0.05
CA VAL A 38 4.81 4.64 0.98
C VAL A 38 3.66 5.34 0.27
N SER A 39 2.44 4.89 0.53
CA SER A 39 1.20 5.47 -0.02
C SER A 39 0.29 5.97 1.10
N PHE A 40 -0.39 7.10 0.84
CA PHE A 40 -1.43 7.64 1.72
C PHE A 40 -2.81 7.04 1.45
N CYS A 41 -2.94 6.26 0.38
CA CYS A 41 -4.21 5.66 -0.04
C CYS A 41 -4.19 4.16 0.24
N SER A 42 -5.15 3.68 1.03
CA SER A 42 -5.36 2.27 1.33
C SER A 42 -5.59 1.44 0.06
N GLY A 43 -6.33 1.98 -0.91
CA GLY A 43 -6.53 1.30 -2.20
C GLY A 43 -5.23 1.06 -2.96
N CYS A 44 -4.36 2.07 -3.05
CA CYS A 44 -3.07 1.89 -3.71
C CYS A 44 -2.16 0.91 -2.95
N VAL A 45 -2.21 0.89 -1.60
CA VAL A 45 -1.45 -0.09 -0.82
C VAL A 45 -1.95 -1.50 -1.07
N GLU A 46 -3.26 -1.71 -0.99
CA GLU A 46 -3.90 -2.99 -1.26
C GLU A 46 -3.54 -3.51 -2.65
N THR A 47 -3.70 -2.67 -3.65
CA THR A 47 -3.42 -3.02 -5.04
C THR A 47 -1.96 -3.40 -5.24
N LEU A 48 -1.03 -2.57 -4.77
CA LEU A 48 0.41 -2.83 -4.98
C LEU A 48 0.90 -4.03 -4.15
N LYS A 49 0.38 -4.24 -2.93
CA LYS A 49 0.62 -5.47 -2.15
C LYS A 49 0.00 -6.69 -2.83
N GLY A 50 -1.17 -6.56 -3.43
CA GLY A 50 -1.85 -7.60 -4.21
C GLY A 50 -1.02 -8.03 -5.42
N ILE A 51 -0.48 -7.07 -6.17
CA ILE A 51 0.39 -7.37 -7.33
C ILE A 51 1.68 -8.06 -6.88
N ASN A 52 2.29 -7.63 -5.77
CA ASN A 52 3.41 -8.35 -5.18
C ASN A 52 3.06 -9.79 -4.83
N HIS A 53 1.92 -9.98 -4.17
CA HIS A 53 1.44 -11.29 -3.78
C HIS A 53 1.22 -12.19 -5.01
N ALA A 54 0.54 -11.70 -6.04
CA ALA A 54 0.29 -12.46 -7.27
C ALA A 54 1.59 -12.85 -8.00
N ILE A 55 2.50 -11.88 -8.20
CA ILE A 55 3.78 -12.11 -8.90
C ILE A 55 4.69 -13.08 -8.13
N ASN A 56 4.66 -13.05 -6.80
CA ASN A 56 5.51 -13.92 -6.00
C ASN A 56 4.95 -15.35 -5.86
N ASN A 57 3.65 -15.54 -6.07
CA ASN A 57 2.99 -16.85 -6.00
C ASN A 57 2.80 -17.52 -7.37
N ASP A 58 3.02 -16.80 -8.48
CA ASP A 58 2.94 -17.33 -9.84
C ASP A 58 4.15 -16.91 -10.69
N ALA A 59 5.09 -17.85 -10.89
CA ALA A 59 6.27 -17.65 -11.70
C ALA A 59 5.96 -17.38 -13.18
N HIS A 60 4.88 -17.96 -13.72
CA HIS A 60 4.47 -17.73 -15.11
C HIS A 60 3.92 -16.32 -15.28
N ALA A 61 3.09 -15.85 -14.34
CA ALA A 61 2.62 -14.45 -14.33
C ALA A 61 3.81 -13.48 -14.23
N LYS A 62 4.76 -13.75 -13.34
CA LYS A 62 5.99 -12.95 -13.20
C LYS A 62 6.79 -12.86 -14.50
N ASP A 63 6.97 -13.97 -15.20
CA ASP A 63 7.69 -14.01 -16.48
C ASP A 63 6.95 -13.22 -17.56
N ASN A 64 5.63 -13.35 -17.64
CA ASN A 64 4.82 -12.62 -18.63
C ASN A 64 4.82 -11.12 -18.39
N VAL A 65 4.64 -10.69 -17.15
CA VAL A 65 4.78 -9.28 -16.75
C VAL A 65 6.15 -8.76 -17.15
N ASN A 66 7.23 -9.49 -16.86
CA ASN A 66 8.58 -9.04 -17.21
C ASN A 66 8.82 -8.99 -18.73
N LYS A 67 8.24 -9.89 -19.54
CA LYS A 67 8.27 -9.76 -21.02
C LYS A 67 7.60 -8.47 -21.49
N VAL A 68 6.53 -8.02 -20.85
CA VAL A 68 5.87 -6.75 -21.15
C VAL A 68 6.75 -5.58 -20.72
N LEU A 69 7.26 -5.59 -19.49
CA LEU A 69 8.10 -4.52 -18.94
C LEU A 69 9.40 -4.32 -19.72
N GLN A 70 9.99 -5.39 -20.26
CA GLN A 70 11.21 -5.30 -21.08
C GLN A 70 11.02 -4.43 -22.32
N LYS A 71 9.81 -4.41 -22.91
CA LYS A 71 9.49 -3.55 -24.07
C LYS A 71 9.63 -2.06 -23.77
N VAL A 72 9.58 -1.68 -22.50
CA VAL A 72 9.74 -0.29 -22.01
C VAL A 72 10.99 -0.12 -21.15
N GLY A 73 11.94 -1.06 -21.23
CA GLY A 73 13.22 -0.99 -20.52
C GLY A 73 13.10 -1.11 -19.00
N LYS A 74 12.10 -1.84 -18.50
CA LYS A 74 11.89 -2.09 -17.06
C LYS A 74 11.89 -3.60 -16.78
N SER A 75 12.08 -3.94 -15.51
CA SER A 75 11.89 -5.29 -14.98
C SER A 75 11.45 -5.19 -13.52
N TYR A 76 10.73 -6.20 -13.04
CA TYR A 76 10.27 -6.25 -11.66
C TYR A 76 10.58 -7.60 -11.02
N ASP A 77 11.21 -7.56 -9.84
CA ASP A 77 11.70 -8.75 -9.14
C ASP A 77 10.73 -9.26 -8.06
N GLY A 78 9.64 -8.55 -7.78
CA GLY A 78 8.63 -8.93 -6.78
C GLY A 78 8.93 -8.47 -5.35
N ASN A 79 10.03 -7.74 -5.11
CA ASN A 79 10.54 -7.53 -3.74
C ASN A 79 10.33 -6.10 -3.19
N VAL A 80 9.60 -5.23 -3.89
CA VAL A 80 9.40 -3.85 -3.42
C VAL A 80 8.44 -3.84 -2.24
N ASN A 81 8.91 -3.35 -1.09
CA ASN A 81 8.08 -3.19 0.09
C ASN A 81 7.05 -2.05 -0.11
N VAL A 82 5.80 -2.31 0.23
CA VAL A 82 4.69 -1.34 0.10
C VAL A 82 4.13 -1.11 1.50
N LYS A 83 4.13 0.14 1.97
CA LYS A 83 3.54 0.53 3.27
C LYS A 83 2.47 1.60 3.11
N HIS A 84 1.45 1.54 3.97
CA HIS A 84 0.58 2.68 4.21
C HIS A 84 1.31 3.73 5.06
N PHE A 85 1.06 5.01 4.80
CA PHE A 85 1.62 6.11 5.59
C PHE A 85 1.29 5.99 7.08
N ALA A 86 0.09 5.51 7.41
CA ALA A 86 -0.30 5.27 8.80
C ALA A 86 0.57 4.20 9.49
N GLU A 87 1.06 3.17 8.77
CA GLU A 87 2.02 2.21 9.33
C GLU A 87 3.30 2.94 9.77
N VAL A 88 3.78 3.86 8.94
CA VAL A 88 4.97 4.67 9.25
C VAL A 88 4.70 5.58 10.45
N LEU A 89 3.56 6.26 10.50
CA LEU A 89 3.21 7.07 11.68
C LEU A 89 3.10 6.24 12.95
N TYR A 90 2.51 5.05 12.84
CA TYR A 90 2.31 4.15 13.97
C TYR A 90 3.65 3.65 14.54
N GLU A 91 4.62 3.31 13.67
CA GLU A 91 6.00 2.97 14.05
C GLU A 91 6.69 4.08 14.86
N PHE A 92 6.29 5.34 14.64
CA PHE A 92 6.82 6.50 15.33
C PHE A 92 5.81 7.21 16.25
N LYS A 93 4.71 6.54 16.65
CA LYS A 93 3.60 7.19 17.37
C LYS A 93 4.01 7.93 18.65
N ASP A 94 4.99 7.39 19.37
CA ASP A 94 5.52 8.02 20.59
C ASP A 94 6.26 9.33 20.31
N LYS A 95 6.84 9.46 19.11
CA LYS A 95 7.47 10.69 18.63
C LYS A 95 6.45 11.65 18.00
N VAL A 96 5.35 11.15 17.43
CA VAL A 96 4.33 12.02 16.81
C VAL A 96 3.88 13.09 17.79
N LYS A 97 3.63 12.72 19.06
CA LYS A 97 3.25 13.66 20.12
C LYS A 97 4.23 14.82 20.32
N THR A 98 5.53 14.63 20.07
CA THR A 98 6.54 15.70 20.22
C THR A 98 6.50 16.73 19.09
N TYR A 99 5.81 16.43 18.00
CA TYR A 99 5.64 17.33 16.85
C TYR A 99 4.25 18.00 16.81
N VAL A 100 3.40 17.78 17.83
CA VAL A 100 2.05 18.35 17.89
C VAL A 100 2.11 19.76 18.46
N ASP A 101 2.01 20.76 17.58
CA ASP A 101 1.95 22.18 17.98
C ASP A 101 0.57 22.59 18.52
N LYS A 102 -0.49 21.97 18.01
CA LYS A 102 -1.88 22.25 18.37
C LYS A 102 -2.62 20.94 18.64
N PRO A 103 -2.70 20.51 19.90
CA PRO A 103 -3.44 19.31 20.27
C PRO A 103 -4.91 19.39 19.88
N LEU A 104 -5.50 18.24 19.56
CA LEU A 104 -6.93 18.08 19.26
C LEU A 104 -7.77 17.91 20.53
N GLU A 105 -7.36 18.52 21.64
CA GLU A 105 -8.05 18.39 22.92
C GLU A 105 -9.52 18.83 22.83
N GLY A 106 -10.41 18.00 23.35
CA GLY A 106 -11.86 18.25 23.35
C GLY A 106 -12.58 17.87 22.05
N PHE A 107 -11.86 17.47 20.99
CA PHE A 107 -12.48 16.90 19.80
C PHE A 107 -12.86 15.44 20.04
N LYS A 108 -14.03 15.03 19.51
CA LYS A 108 -14.42 13.62 19.44
C LYS A 108 -14.27 13.16 18.00
N VAL A 109 -13.27 12.33 17.73
CA VAL A 109 -12.97 11.85 16.39
C VAL A 109 -13.48 10.42 16.23
N ALA A 110 -14.32 10.18 15.22
CA ALA A 110 -14.71 8.85 14.79
C ALA A 110 -13.77 8.40 13.67
N VAL A 111 -12.95 7.38 13.94
CA VAL A 111 -11.97 6.88 12.98
C VAL A 111 -12.65 5.97 11.96
N HIS A 112 -12.47 6.28 10.68
CA HIS A 112 -12.86 5.40 9.58
C HIS A 112 -11.61 4.75 8.99
N TYR A 113 -11.44 3.45 9.24
CA TYR A 113 -10.28 2.68 8.77
C TYR A 113 -10.28 2.46 7.26
N GLY A 114 -11.46 2.26 6.67
CA GLY A 114 -11.60 1.88 5.27
C GLY A 114 -11.28 0.40 5.02
N CYS A 115 -11.93 -0.20 4.02
CA CYS A 115 -11.87 -1.65 3.80
C CYS A 115 -10.46 -2.12 3.38
N HIS A 116 -9.86 -1.44 2.39
CA HIS A 116 -8.55 -1.82 1.81
C HIS A 116 -7.38 -1.56 2.76
N TYR A 117 -7.64 -0.92 3.90
CA TYR A 117 -6.63 -0.73 4.94
C TYR A 117 -6.39 -2.00 5.76
N LEU A 118 -7.37 -2.91 5.80
CA LEU A 118 -7.32 -4.12 6.63
C LEU A 118 -7.56 -5.40 5.81
N ARG A 119 -8.07 -5.28 4.57
CA ARG A 119 -8.48 -6.40 3.73
C ARG A 119 -7.86 -6.30 2.33
N PRO A 120 -7.52 -7.43 1.67
CA PRO A 120 -7.58 -8.81 2.19
C PRO A 120 -6.56 -9.03 3.32
N SER A 121 -7.00 -9.61 4.43
CA SER A 121 -6.23 -9.66 5.68
C SER A 121 -4.92 -10.46 5.57
N GLU A 122 -4.92 -11.47 4.71
CA GLU A 122 -3.80 -12.35 4.40
C GLU A 122 -2.72 -11.68 3.53
N ILE A 123 -3.07 -10.62 2.80
CA ILE A 123 -2.14 -9.84 1.97
C ILE A 123 -1.68 -8.59 2.70
N ILE A 124 -2.63 -7.84 3.27
CA ILE A 124 -2.35 -6.58 3.95
C ILE A 124 -1.58 -6.84 5.25
N ASN A 125 -2.09 -7.78 6.05
CA ASN A 125 -1.52 -8.33 7.29
C ASN A 125 -0.73 -7.33 8.15
N TRP A 126 -1.42 -6.33 8.72
CA TRP A 126 -0.73 -5.26 9.44
C TRP A 126 -1.43 -4.83 10.75
N ASP A 127 -2.75 -4.96 10.86
CA ASP A 127 -3.57 -4.71 12.06
C ASP A 127 -4.71 -5.74 12.10
N ASP A 128 -5.40 -5.86 13.23
CA ASP A 128 -6.51 -6.80 13.37
C ASP A 128 -7.68 -6.35 12.48
N PRO A 129 -8.18 -7.19 11.56
CA PRO A 129 -9.18 -6.78 10.59
C PRO A 129 -10.63 -6.78 11.15
N PHE A 130 -10.81 -7.16 12.41
CA PHE A 130 -12.08 -7.15 13.14
C PHE A 130 -12.05 -6.16 14.31
N GLU A 131 -10.92 -6.03 15.01
CA GLU A 131 -10.71 -5.12 16.15
C GLU A 131 -9.47 -4.23 15.94
N PRO A 132 -9.42 -3.39 14.89
CA PRO A 132 -8.25 -2.57 14.61
C PRO A 132 -8.09 -1.45 15.64
N VAL A 133 -6.84 -1.09 15.96
CA VAL A 133 -6.52 -0.09 17.00
C VAL A 133 -5.59 1.01 16.53
N THR A 134 -4.92 0.80 15.41
CA THR A 134 -3.74 1.58 15.04
C THR A 134 -4.04 3.03 14.66
N LEU A 135 -5.11 3.29 13.91
CA LEU A 135 -5.51 4.67 13.56
C LEU A 135 -6.09 5.38 14.79
N ASP A 136 -6.80 4.67 15.66
CA ASP A 136 -7.30 5.22 16.92
C ASP A 136 -6.14 5.69 17.80
N GLU A 137 -5.08 4.90 17.91
CA GLU A 137 -3.89 5.27 18.67
C GLU A 137 -3.13 6.44 18.04
N ILE A 138 -3.03 6.50 16.71
CA ILE A 138 -2.47 7.69 16.03
C ILE A 138 -3.30 8.92 16.37
N VAL A 139 -4.62 8.86 16.26
CA VAL A 139 -5.51 9.99 16.56
C VAL A 139 -5.42 10.41 18.03
N LYS A 140 -5.41 9.45 18.97
CA LYS A 140 -5.20 9.72 20.41
C LYS A 140 -3.85 10.40 20.68
N SER A 141 -2.80 10.06 19.93
CA SER A 141 -1.49 10.72 20.07
C SER A 141 -1.52 12.22 19.74
N LEU A 142 -2.53 12.66 18.98
CA LEU A 142 -2.77 14.07 18.65
C LEU A 142 -3.57 14.82 19.73
N GLY A 143 -4.04 14.14 20.78
CA GLY A 143 -4.79 14.73 21.90
C GLY A 143 -6.32 14.70 21.76
N ALA A 144 -6.85 14.05 20.71
CA ALA A 144 -8.27 13.78 20.56
C ALA A 144 -8.78 12.67 21.49
#